data_AF-A0A197JUE8-F1
#
_entry.id   AF-A0A197JUE8-F1
#
_cell.length_a   1.000
_cell.length_b   1.000
_cell.length_c   1.000
_cell.angle_alpha   90.00
_cell.angle_beta   90.00
_cell.angle_gamma   90.00
#
_symmetry.space_group_name_H-M   'P 1'
#
loop_
_entity.id
_entity.type
_entity.pdbx_description
1 polymer ?
#
loop_
_entity_poly.entity_id
_entity_poly.type
_entity_poly.pdbx_seq_one_letter_code
_entity_poly.pdbx_strand_id
1 'polypeptide(L)'
;MMAALTRTTRKRALSLAKDTSTTSVATIKTKTTTTTVTTATATTKTTKTAATAKSPPTSAAVPNPRKELNPPPIVHSTPWVSIQVPRSELDLNTTLKCGQSFRWQREHQELPSGEISAPTWSCVLDRRVWFIQETDDGFRFRTVRPSSSSSSTPTSITAKSSSAAPPAAVTWRATGKEEEEELEKVDREFLRDYFQLDVPLTELYTKWSATDKNFKAKAPFFPGVRMLRQDPIENLFCFICSSNNNISRITQMAAKMCSEYGSPLTVPPVDIDPLDSTTSTSSRTFYEFPTIDALAQDGVEETLRNIGFGYRAKYIATTARMIQEMEDGEAWLYGLRKLPYEDAHAALLTLQGVGPKVADCVCLMSLDKHETIPVDTHVWQIAVRDYRFRFEGKTPKTISPAIYKAVGKHFVDLFGGYAGWAHSVLFAADLRTIEGRVKEDPDVVKVEVLEEDERVVLQVEVKEELVVVKKEVEEEETLVAERIEDIKLEDPKLDEVSKGRRVSKRRKAV
;
A
#
# COMPACT_ATOMS: atom_id res chain seq x y z
N MET A 1 -33.60 -22.11 21.81
CA MET A 1 -34.29 -21.47 20.67
C MET A 1 -33.23 -21.13 19.61
N MET A 2 -32.64 -22.19 19.05
CA MET A 2 -31.41 -22.21 18.25
C MET A 2 -31.52 -23.38 17.26
N ALA A 3 -32.38 -23.23 16.24
CA ALA A 3 -32.48 -24.15 15.10
C ALA A 3 -33.58 -23.69 14.13
N ALA A 4 -33.28 -22.76 13.21
CA ALA A 4 -34.01 -22.62 11.93
C ALA A 4 -33.44 -21.44 11.13
N LEU A 5 -32.28 -21.59 10.46
CA LEU A 5 -31.90 -20.74 9.31
C LEU A 5 -30.73 -21.30 8.46
N THR A 6 -30.35 -22.57 8.64
CA THR A 6 -29.19 -23.20 7.94
C THR A 6 -29.59 -24.30 6.96
N ARG A 7 -30.73 -24.19 6.25
CA ARG A 7 -31.21 -25.25 5.34
C ARG A 7 -31.37 -24.91 3.86
N THR A 8 -31.21 -23.65 3.43
CA THR A 8 -31.51 -23.29 2.02
C THR A 8 -30.28 -23.15 1.11
N THR A 9 -29.07 -22.98 1.64
CA THR A 9 -27.86 -22.76 0.83
C THR A 9 -27.03 -24.02 0.52
N ARG A 10 -27.40 -25.21 1.06
CA ARG A 10 -26.60 -26.45 0.89
C ARG A 10 -27.00 -27.34 -0.29
N LYS A 11 -28.04 -26.98 -1.07
CA LYS A 11 -28.58 -27.85 -2.14
C LYS A 11 -28.06 -27.60 -3.55
N ARG A 12 -27.19 -26.61 -3.78
CA ARG A 12 -26.68 -26.29 -5.15
C ARG A 12 -25.22 -26.66 -5.42
N ALA A 13 -24.50 -27.21 -4.43
CA ALA A 13 -23.09 -27.58 -4.56
C ALA A 13 -22.83 -29.10 -4.73
N LEU A 14 -23.88 -29.92 -4.87
CA LEU A 14 -23.78 -31.39 -4.98
C LEU A 14 -24.66 -31.90 -6.13
N SER A 15 -24.27 -31.66 -7.38
CA SER A 15 -24.86 -32.42 -8.52
C SER A 15 -23.97 -32.65 -9.75
N LEU A 16 -22.65 -32.50 -9.67
CA LEU A 16 -21.76 -32.95 -10.75
C LEU A 16 -20.48 -33.57 -10.19
N ALA A 17 -20.60 -34.79 -9.64
CA ALA A 17 -19.48 -35.72 -9.49
C ALA A 17 -20.01 -37.10 -9.11
N LYS A 18 -20.22 -37.96 -10.12
CA LYS A 18 -20.01 -39.43 -10.10
C LYS A 18 -20.76 -40.03 -11.29
N ASP A 19 -20.01 -40.44 -12.31
CA ASP A 19 -20.10 -41.83 -12.76
C ASP A 19 -18.79 -42.28 -13.39
N THR A 20 -18.41 -43.49 -13.00
CA THR A 20 -17.12 -44.15 -13.17
C THR A 20 -17.05 -45.02 -14.43
N SER A 21 -15.84 -45.06 -15.00
CA SER A 21 -15.19 -46.05 -15.88
C SER A 21 -15.94 -47.33 -16.30
N THR A 22 -15.74 -47.77 -17.56
CA THR A 22 -14.96 -49.01 -17.91
C THR A 22 -14.65 -49.08 -19.44
N THR A 23 -13.35 -49.09 -19.74
CA THR A 23 -12.54 -49.82 -20.77
C THR A 23 -13.09 -50.15 -22.18
N SER A 24 -12.35 -49.73 -23.24
CA SER A 24 -11.81 -50.66 -24.28
C SER A 24 -10.89 -49.99 -25.33
N VAL A 25 -9.67 -50.55 -25.43
CA VAL A 25 -8.83 -50.89 -26.60
C VAL A 25 -8.39 -49.81 -27.62
N ALA A 26 -7.08 -49.84 -27.87
CA ALA A 26 -6.25 -49.02 -28.73
C ALA A 26 -6.52 -49.12 -30.24
N THR A 27 -6.17 -48.07 -31.00
CA THR A 27 -5.48 -48.18 -32.31
C THR A 27 -4.70 -46.90 -32.62
N ILE A 28 -3.45 -47.10 -33.03
CA ILE A 28 -2.42 -46.14 -33.44
C ILE A 28 -2.83 -45.40 -34.73
N LYS A 29 -2.52 -44.09 -34.83
CA LYS A 29 -2.10 -43.46 -36.10
C LYS A 29 -1.37 -42.13 -35.88
N THR A 30 -0.22 -42.03 -36.51
CA THR A 30 0.75 -40.94 -36.58
C THR A 30 0.33 -39.84 -37.56
N LYS A 31 0.79 -38.59 -37.34
CA LYS A 31 1.23 -37.58 -38.35
C LYS A 31 1.67 -36.30 -37.63
N THR A 32 2.97 -35.95 -37.58
CA THR A 32 3.83 -35.28 -38.59
C THR A 32 3.62 -33.77 -38.70
N THR A 33 4.66 -33.07 -38.27
CA THR A 33 4.98 -31.63 -38.36
C THR A 33 5.22 -31.19 -39.82
N THR A 34 4.78 -29.99 -40.19
CA THR A 34 5.31 -29.27 -41.36
C THR A 34 5.49 -27.79 -41.02
N THR A 35 6.72 -27.32 -41.22
CA THR A 35 7.15 -25.91 -41.29
C THR A 35 7.26 -25.54 -42.76
N THR A 36 6.87 -24.33 -43.16
CA THR A 36 7.41 -23.73 -44.39
C THR A 36 7.45 -22.20 -44.33
N VAL A 37 8.56 -21.70 -44.87
CA VAL A 37 9.08 -20.33 -44.95
C VAL A 37 8.62 -19.64 -46.25
N THR A 38 8.89 -18.32 -46.33
CA THR A 38 9.33 -17.51 -47.51
C THR A 38 8.23 -16.73 -48.26
N THR A 39 8.37 -15.49 -48.79
CA THR A 39 9.48 -14.53 -49.05
C THR A 39 8.87 -13.15 -49.35
N ALA A 40 9.68 -12.08 -49.26
CA ALA A 40 9.39 -10.70 -49.65
C ALA A 40 9.54 -10.43 -51.16
N THR A 41 8.86 -9.39 -51.67
CA THR A 41 9.32 -8.59 -52.83
C THR A 41 8.81 -7.16 -52.74
N ALA A 42 9.71 -6.20 -52.96
CA ALA A 42 9.46 -4.76 -53.05
C ALA A 42 9.47 -4.29 -54.51
N THR A 43 8.67 -3.27 -54.85
CA THR A 43 8.90 -2.43 -56.04
C THR A 43 8.43 -0.98 -55.83
N THR A 44 9.33 -0.05 -56.13
CA THR A 44 9.28 1.41 -56.12
C THR A 44 8.59 2.04 -57.35
N LYS A 45 7.94 3.23 -57.21
CA LYS A 45 8.34 4.54 -57.80
C LYS A 45 7.23 5.63 -57.86
N THR A 46 7.58 6.79 -57.27
CA THR A 46 7.50 8.21 -57.71
C THR A 46 6.26 8.89 -58.36
N THR A 47 5.78 9.93 -57.63
CA THR A 47 5.34 11.30 -58.02
C THR A 47 4.34 11.57 -59.16
N LYS A 48 3.24 12.27 -58.82
CA LYS A 48 2.74 13.48 -59.52
C LYS A 48 1.77 14.29 -58.66
N THR A 49 1.97 15.60 -58.65
CA THR A 49 1.12 16.67 -58.10
C THR A 49 -0.18 16.86 -58.88
N ALA A 50 -1.30 17.08 -58.18
CA ALA A 50 -2.44 17.85 -58.69
C ALA A 50 -3.28 18.37 -57.51
N ALA A 51 -3.44 19.70 -57.45
CA ALA A 51 -4.37 20.38 -56.57
C ALA A 51 -5.81 20.18 -57.05
N THR A 52 -6.75 19.94 -56.13
CA THR A 52 -8.16 20.29 -56.33
C THR A 52 -8.85 20.38 -54.97
N ALA A 53 -9.36 21.56 -54.67
CA ALA A 53 -10.13 21.86 -53.49
C ALA A 53 -11.42 21.02 -53.47
N LYS A 54 -11.65 20.30 -52.36
CA LYS A 54 -12.96 19.81 -51.96
C LYS A 54 -13.11 20.01 -50.46
N SER A 55 -14.10 20.82 -50.11
CA SER A 55 -14.63 21.09 -48.78
C SER A 55 -14.86 19.82 -47.96
N PRO A 56 -14.51 19.79 -46.66
CA PRO A 56 -14.82 18.66 -45.80
C PRO A 56 -16.31 18.62 -45.45
N PRO A 57 -16.90 17.42 -45.32
CA PRO A 57 -18.27 17.26 -44.84
C PRO A 57 -18.35 17.58 -43.34
N THR A 58 -19.36 18.35 -42.98
CA THR A 58 -19.74 18.73 -41.62
C THR A 58 -20.14 17.47 -40.84
N SER A 59 -19.23 16.92 -40.02
CA SER A 59 -19.64 15.99 -38.96
C SER A 59 -20.17 16.80 -37.79
N ALA A 60 -21.47 16.68 -37.53
CA ALA A 60 -22.12 17.27 -36.36
C ALA A 60 -21.43 16.78 -35.08
N ALA A 61 -20.64 17.66 -34.46
CA ALA A 61 -20.27 17.50 -33.06
C ALA A 61 -21.55 17.69 -32.24
N VAL A 62 -22.01 16.63 -31.59
CA VAL A 62 -23.01 16.74 -30.53
C VAL A 62 -22.33 17.50 -29.38
N PRO A 63 -22.80 18.70 -29.00
CA PRO A 63 -22.24 19.40 -27.86
C PRO A 63 -22.69 18.66 -26.60
N ASN A 64 -21.74 18.12 -25.85
CA ASN A 64 -21.99 17.70 -24.47
C ASN A 64 -22.44 18.94 -23.68
N PRO A 65 -23.61 18.94 -23.02
CA PRO A 65 -24.01 20.07 -22.21
C PRO A 65 -23.01 20.20 -21.06
N ARG A 66 -22.24 21.29 -21.06
CA ARG A 66 -21.48 21.70 -19.87
C ARG A 66 -22.49 21.78 -18.74
N LYS A 67 -22.37 20.88 -17.75
CA LYS A 67 -23.07 21.03 -16.47
C LYS A 67 -22.72 22.41 -15.94
N GLU A 68 -23.70 23.31 -15.92
CA GLU A 68 -23.63 24.49 -15.06
C GLU A 68 -23.42 23.97 -13.64
N LEU A 69 -22.24 24.19 -13.09
CA LEU A 69 -21.97 23.89 -11.69
C LEU A 69 -22.87 24.82 -10.87
N ASN A 70 -23.75 24.21 -10.08
CA ASN A 70 -24.43 24.91 -9.00
C ASN A 70 -23.40 25.67 -8.14
N PRO A 71 -23.76 26.81 -7.54
CA PRO A 71 -22.88 27.53 -6.63
C PRO A 71 -22.35 26.57 -5.54
N PRO A 72 -21.08 26.70 -5.13
CA PRO A 72 -20.45 25.75 -4.24
C PRO A 72 -21.28 25.62 -2.95
N PRO A 73 -21.51 24.38 -2.46
CA PRO A 73 -22.24 24.17 -1.22
C PRO A 73 -21.58 24.96 -0.09
N ILE A 74 -22.36 25.42 0.89
CA ILE A 74 -21.83 25.99 2.13
C ILE A 74 -20.92 24.94 2.77
N VAL A 75 -19.84 25.35 3.43
CA VAL A 75 -18.81 24.43 3.90
C VAL A 75 -18.51 24.72 5.35
N HIS A 76 -18.59 23.70 6.21
CA HIS A 76 -18.22 23.80 7.61
C HIS A 76 -16.80 23.30 7.78
N SER A 77 -15.90 24.16 8.26
CA SER A 77 -14.54 23.80 8.68
C SER A 77 -14.52 23.73 10.20
N THR A 78 -14.04 22.62 10.77
CA THR A 78 -13.85 22.51 12.21
C THR A 78 -12.56 23.22 12.66
N PRO A 79 -12.42 23.58 13.94
CA PRO A 79 -11.13 23.94 14.52
C PRO A 79 -10.12 22.78 14.43
N TRP A 80 -8.85 23.09 14.71
CA TRP A 80 -7.83 22.07 14.85
C TRP A 80 -7.98 21.33 16.18
N VAL A 81 -7.94 20.01 16.10
CA VAL A 81 -8.14 19.08 17.20
C VAL A 81 -6.92 18.17 17.31
N SER A 82 -6.30 18.09 18.49
CA SER A 82 -5.11 17.26 18.71
C SER A 82 -5.44 15.85 19.21
N ILE A 83 -4.76 14.84 18.67
CA ILE A 83 -4.75 13.47 19.15
C ILE A 83 -3.33 13.13 19.59
N GLN A 84 -3.20 12.76 20.86
CA GLN A 84 -1.94 12.34 21.48
C GLN A 84 -1.61 10.91 21.07
N VAL A 85 -0.56 10.74 20.27
CA VAL A 85 -0.08 9.43 19.79
C VAL A 85 1.43 9.57 19.55
N PRO A 86 2.30 8.95 20.36
CA PRO A 86 3.73 9.10 20.16
C PRO A 86 4.15 8.54 18.79
N ARG A 87 5.26 9.05 18.24
CA ARG A 87 5.79 8.60 16.95
C ARG A 87 6.10 7.10 16.88
N SER A 88 6.36 6.45 18.02
CA SER A 88 6.51 4.99 18.12
C SER A 88 5.23 4.24 17.77
N GLU A 89 4.06 4.86 17.97
CA GLU A 89 2.74 4.31 17.66
C GLU A 89 2.22 4.76 16.29
N LEU A 90 2.60 5.95 15.79
CA LEU A 90 2.23 6.42 14.45
C LEU A 90 3.26 7.40 13.87
N ASP A 91 3.92 7.03 12.77
CA ASP A 91 4.68 7.94 11.90
C ASP A 91 3.82 8.17 10.64
N LEU A 92 3.17 9.33 10.55
CA LEU A 92 2.26 9.66 9.44
C LEU A 92 3.02 9.64 8.12
N ASN A 93 4.23 10.21 8.08
CA ASN A 93 4.98 10.25 6.83
C ASN A 93 5.29 8.87 6.23
N THR A 94 5.67 7.87 7.04
CA THR A 94 5.94 6.52 6.54
C THR A 94 4.63 5.78 6.25
N THR A 95 3.68 5.83 7.19
CA THR A 95 2.39 5.14 7.07
C THR A 95 1.62 5.58 5.81
N LEU A 96 1.56 6.90 5.55
CA LEU A 96 0.79 7.44 4.42
C LEU A 96 1.50 7.37 3.06
N LYS A 97 2.82 7.11 3.03
CA LYS A 97 3.61 6.97 1.77
C LYS A 97 4.02 5.55 1.42
N CYS A 98 3.87 4.59 2.32
CA CYS A 98 4.34 3.21 2.11
C CYS A 98 3.46 2.37 1.16
N GLY A 99 2.65 3.00 0.31
CA GLY A 99 1.87 2.31 -0.73
C GLY A 99 0.62 1.57 -0.24
N GLN A 100 0.16 1.86 0.99
CA GLN A 100 -1.10 1.33 1.51
C GLN A 100 -2.31 2.10 0.98
N SER A 101 -2.24 3.44 1.05
CA SER A 101 -3.22 4.36 0.46
C SER A 101 -2.55 5.20 -0.62
N PHE A 102 -3.35 5.64 -1.58
CA PHE A 102 -2.90 6.44 -2.73
C PHE A 102 -3.59 7.81 -2.79
N ARG A 103 -4.30 8.19 -1.72
CA ARG A 103 -5.22 9.33 -1.68
C ARG A 103 -4.73 10.47 -0.79
N TRP A 104 -3.72 10.22 0.04
CA TRP A 104 -3.10 11.23 0.87
C TRP A 104 -2.10 12.08 0.07
N GLN A 105 -2.27 13.40 0.13
CA GLN A 105 -1.37 14.37 -0.47
C GLN A 105 -0.67 15.17 0.64
N ARG A 106 0.65 15.32 0.52
CA ARG A 106 1.43 16.13 1.45
C ARG A 106 1.81 17.44 0.78
N GLU A 107 1.47 18.54 1.42
CA GLU A 107 1.75 19.88 0.94
C GLU A 107 2.43 20.70 2.03
N HIS A 108 3.13 21.74 1.60
CA HIS A 108 3.68 22.78 2.44
C HIS A 108 3.38 24.10 1.76
N GLN A 109 3.24 25.15 2.55
CA GLN A 109 2.97 26.48 2.04
C GLN A 109 4.16 27.38 2.33
N GLU A 110 4.60 28.12 1.33
CA GLU A 110 5.50 29.25 1.57
C GLU A 110 4.68 30.38 2.20
N LEU A 111 5.02 30.73 3.43
CA LEU A 111 4.43 31.82 4.17
C LEU A 111 4.93 33.15 3.62
N PRO A 112 4.20 34.26 3.85
CA PRO A 112 4.60 35.59 3.37
C PRO A 112 5.94 36.05 3.98
N SER A 113 6.30 35.49 5.13
CA SER A 113 7.60 35.66 5.79
C SER A 113 8.76 34.99 5.05
N GLY A 114 8.48 34.17 4.01
CA GLY A 114 9.45 33.31 3.35
C GLY A 114 9.72 31.98 4.08
N GLU A 115 9.07 31.75 5.22
CA GLU A 115 9.17 30.49 5.95
C GLU A 115 8.26 29.42 5.33
N ILE A 116 8.64 28.14 5.45
CA ILE A 116 7.82 27.03 4.97
C ILE A 116 6.94 26.54 6.12
N SER A 117 5.63 26.48 5.90
CA SER A 117 4.67 25.98 6.87
C SER A 117 4.97 24.53 7.26
N ALA A 118 4.48 24.12 8.43
CA ALA A 118 4.44 22.71 8.77
C ALA A 118 3.73 21.91 7.64
N PRO A 119 4.25 20.73 7.28
CA PRO A 119 3.67 19.92 6.22
C PRO A 119 2.26 19.46 6.62
N THR A 120 1.31 19.66 5.71
CA THR A 120 -0.08 19.26 5.90
C THR A 120 -0.42 18.10 4.98
N TRP A 121 -0.96 17.05 5.56
CA TRP A 121 -1.57 15.95 4.83
C TRP A 121 -3.03 16.26 4.56
N SER A 122 -3.48 16.03 3.34
CA SER A 122 -4.90 16.13 2.99
C SER A 122 -5.40 14.88 2.28
N CYS A 123 -6.65 14.51 2.55
CA CYS A 123 -7.33 13.37 1.93
C CYS A 123 -8.85 13.54 2.01
N VAL A 124 -9.59 12.90 1.12
CA VAL A 124 -11.05 12.78 1.24
C VAL A 124 -11.39 11.40 1.77
N LEU A 125 -11.98 11.33 2.96
CA LEU A 125 -12.42 10.09 3.59
C LEU A 125 -13.79 10.29 4.22
N ASP A 126 -14.70 9.34 3.99
CA ASP A 126 -16.08 9.38 4.51
C ASP A 126 -16.75 10.77 4.30
N ARG A 127 -16.73 11.21 3.04
CA ARG A 127 -17.31 12.48 2.54
C ARG A 127 -16.83 13.74 3.27
N ARG A 128 -15.64 13.68 3.88
CA ARG A 128 -14.96 14.79 4.55
C ARG A 128 -13.61 15.02 3.90
N VAL A 129 -13.22 16.28 3.74
CA VAL A 129 -11.82 16.61 3.47
C VAL A 129 -11.10 16.72 4.82
N TRP A 130 -10.13 15.84 5.02
CA TRP A 130 -9.29 15.82 6.21
C TRP A 130 -8.03 16.63 5.95
N PHE A 131 -7.61 17.41 6.94
CA PHE A 131 -6.29 18.01 7.01
C PHE A 131 -5.62 17.52 8.30
N ILE A 132 -4.40 16.99 8.20
CA ILE A 132 -3.64 16.44 9.33
C ILE A 132 -2.23 17.01 9.33
N GLN A 133 -1.73 17.38 10.51
CA GLN A 133 -0.36 17.86 10.72
C GLN A 133 0.27 17.11 11.90
N GLU A 134 1.51 16.65 11.73
CA GLU A 134 2.30 16.07 12.83
C GLU A 134 2.57 17.14 13.90
N THR A 135 2.57 16.72 15.17
CA THR A 135 2.97 17.51 16.34
C THR A 135 4.00 16.72 17.15
N ASP A 136 4.69 17.36 18.09
CA ASP A 136 5.74 16.70 18.89
C ASP A 136 5.21 15.50 19.72
N ASP A 137 3.93 15.55 20.06
CA ASP A 137 3.21 14.60 20.91
C ASP A 137 2.15 13.76 20.14
N GLY A 138 2.07 13.93 18.82
CA GLY A 138 1.23 13.14 17.94
C GLY A 138 0.84 13.87 16.67
N PHE A 139 -0.45 14.20 16.55
CA PHE A 139 -0.91 14.97 15.40
C PHE A 139 -2.15 15.79 15.75
N ARG A 140 -2.40 16.82 14.94
CA ARG A 140 -3.67 17.55 14.94
C ARG A 140 -4.39 17.38 13.61
N PHE A 141 -5.71 17.42 13.66
CA PHE A 141 -6.55 17.33 12.47
C PHE A 141 -7.62 18.42 12.45
N ARG A 142 -8.14 18.70 11.27
CA ARG A 142 -9.42 19.41 11.09
C ARG A 142 -10.13 18.82 9.89
N THR A 143 -11.44 18.95 9.85
CA THR A 143 -12.27 18.44 8.75
C THR A 143 -13.06 19.55 8.10
N VAL A 144 -13.33 19.32 6.82
CA VAL A 144 -14.23 20.14 6.03
C VAL A 144 -15.34 19.26 5.48
N ARG A 145 -16.59 19.65 5.75
CA ARG A 145 -17.80 18.92 5.34
C ARG A 145 -18.64 19.71 4.35
N PRO A 146 -19.31 19.03 3.39
CA PRO A 146 -20.40 19.64 2.66
C PRO A 146 -21.50 20.00 3.68
N SER A 147 -21.90 21.28 3.75
CA SER A 147 -23.03 21.70 4.57
C SER A 147 -24.24 20.90 4.13
N SER A 148 -24.93 20.29 5.09
CA SER A 148 -26.19 19.63 4.84
C SER A 148 -27.19 20.64 4.26
N SER A 149 -27.37 20.67 2.94
CA SER A 149 -28.65 21.06 2.39
C SER A 149 -29.59 19.87 2.64
N SER A 150 -30.38 19.98 3.71
CA SER A 150 -31.44 19.05 4.14
C SER A 150 -31.02 17.59 4.36
N SER A 151 -30.87 17.20 5.63
CA SER A 151 -31.22 15.86 6.06
C SER A 151 -32.71 15.63 5.75
N SER A 152 -33.02 14.93 4.67
CA SER A 152 -34.29 14.22 4.57
C SER A 152 -33.98 12.73 4.57
N THR A 153 -34.24 12.12 5.72
CA THR A 153 -34.58 10.70 5.85
C THR A 153 -35.55 10.32 4.71
N PRO A 154 -35.39 9.17 4.02
CA PRO A 154 -36.31 8.79 2.97
C PRO A 154 -37.62 8.30 3.58
N THR A 155 -38.57 9.21 3.77
CA THR A 155 -39.99 8.88 3.91
C THR A 155 -40.75 9.60 2.82
N SER A 156 -41.54 8.81 2.11
CA SER A 156 -42.32 9.12 0.90
C SER A 156 -43.19 10.38 0.95
N ILE A 157 -43.55 10.84 -0.25
CA ILE A 157 -44.74 11.60 -0.68
C ILE A 157 -44.55 13.10 -1.04
N THR A 158 -44.52 13.33 -2.36
CA THR A 158 -45.05 14.45 -3.18
C THR A 158 -45.19 15.87 -2.59
N ALA A 159 -44.54 16.86 -3.22
CA ALA A 159 -45.16 18.16 -3.57
C ALA A 159 -44.26 19.00 -4.50
N LYS A 160 -44.92 19.84 -5.29
CA LYS A 160 -44.43 20.64 -6.42
C LYS A 160 -43.46 21.77 -6.04
N SER A 161 -42.58 22.11 -6.99
CA SER A 161 -41.65 23.24 -6.95
C SER A 161 -42.34 24.59 -7.11
N SER A 162 -41.86 25.60 -6.37
CA SER A 162 -41.93 27.00 -6.75
C SER A 162 -40.56 27.67 -6.54
N SER A 163 -40.29 28.66 -7.39
CA SER A 163 -39.00 29.32 -7.61
C SER A 163 -38.48 30.13 -6.42
N ALA A 164 -37.14 30.19 -6.27
CA ALA A 164 -36.49 31.18 -5.43
C ALA A 164 -35.14 31.65 -6.02
N ALA A 165 -34.89 32.93 -5.75
CA ALA A 165 -33.86 33.88 -6.21
C ALA A 165 -32.39 33.44 -5.96
N PRO A 166 -31.38 34.16 -6.54
CA PRO A 166 -29.97 33.74 -6.49
C PRO A 166 -29.39 33.83 -5.07
N PRO A 167 -28.41 32.97 -4.70
CA PRO A 167 -27.92 32.93 -3.34
C PRO A 167 -27.00 34.13 -3.05
N ALA A 168 -27.36 34.85 -1.99
CA ALA A 168 -26.51 35.79 -1.28
C ALA A 168 -25.32 35.08 -0.62
N ALA A 169 -24.31 35.87 -0.27
CA ALA A 169 -23.05 35.50 0.35
C ALA A 169 -23.14 34.28 1.29
N VAL A 170 -22.21 33.33 1.09
CA VAL A 170 -21.86 32.25 2.03
C VAL A 170 -22.01 32.80 3.42
N THR A 171 -22.92 32.31 4.27
CA THR A 171 -23.04 32.64 5.72
C THR A 171 -22.64 31.41 6.52
N TRP A 172 -21.64 31.53 7.39
CA TRP A 172 -20.98 30.47 8.10
C TRP A 172 -21.97 30.15 9.20
N ARG A 173 -22.67 29.02 9.10
CA ARG A 173 -23.62 28.66 10.14
C ARG A 173 -22.79 28.25 11.35
N ALA A 174 -22.70 29.14 12.35
CA ALA A 174 -22.09 28.82 13.63
C ALA A 174 -22.84 27.63 14.21
N THR A 175 -22.20 26.47 14.23
CA THR A 175 -22.69 25.27 14.92
C THR A 175 -22.73 25.57 16.41
N GLY A 176 -23.72 25.03 17.13
CA GLY A 176 -23.74 25.15 18.59
C GLY A 176 -22.52 24.42 19.19
N LYS A 177 -22.04 24.85 20.36
CA LYS A 177 -20.89 24.21 21.04
C LYS A 177 -21.08 22.69 21.20
N GLU A 178 -22.29 22.24 21.54
CA GLU A 178 -22.62 20.83 21.68
C GLU A 178 -22.51 20.05 20.36
N GLU A 179 -22.90 20.66 19.23
CA GLU A 179 -22.79 20.06 17.90
C GLU A 179 -21.32 19.95 17.46
N GLU A 180 -20.52 20.95 17.80
CA GLU A 180 -19.07 20.95 17.53
C GLU A 180 -18.34 19.85 18.33
N GLU A 181 -18.68 19.68 19.61
CA GLU A 181 -18.12 18.62 20.47
C GLU A 181 -18.48 17.21 19.97
N GLU A 182 -19.73 16.98 19.54
CA GLU A 182 -20.14 15.70 18.97
C GLU A 182 -19.47 15.42 17.62
N LEU A 183 -19.32 16.42 16.75
CA LEU A 183 -18.60 16.28 15.48
C LEU A 183 -17.11 15.97 15.71
N GLU A 184 -16.48 16.65 16.68
CA GLU A 184 -15.12 16.35 17.10
C GLU A 184 -14.99 14.90 17.56
N LYS A 185 -15.91 14.42 18.40
CA LYS A 185 -15.91 13.04 18.89
C LYS A 185 -16.03 12.03 17.75
N VAL A 186 -16.97 12.24 16.82
CA VAL A 186 -17.14 11.39 15.63
C VAL A 186 -15.88 11.36 14.77
N ASP A 187 -15.21 12.50 14.59
CA ASP A 187 -13.97 12.57 13.82
C ASP A 187 -12.80 11.89 14.52
N ARG A 188 -12.68 12.05 15.85
CA ARG A 188 -11.68 11.35 16.65
C ARG A 188 -11.86 9.85 16.55
N GLU A 189 -13.09 9.35 16.70
CA GLU A 189 -13.42 7.93 16.58
C GLU A 189 -13.11 7.40 15.17
N PHE A 190 -13.42 8.18 14.13
CA PHE A 190 -13.09 7.81 12.75
C PHE A 190 -11.58 7.66 12.52
N LEU A 191 -10.77 8.65 12.92
CA LEU A 191 -9.31 8.54 12.77
C LEU A 191 -8.72 7.46 13.67
N ARG A 192 -9.30 7.23 14.85
CA ARG A 192 -8.91 6.13 15.73
C ARG A 192 -9.09 4.78 15.05
N ASP A 193 -10.21 4.57 14.36
CA ASP A 193 -10.47 3.37 13.57
C ASP A 193 -9.59 3.30 12.31
N TYR A 194 -9.51 4.38 11.53
CA TYR A 194 -8.76 4.43 10.27
C TYR A 194 -7.27 4.14 10.46
N PHE A 195 -6.66 4.72 11.51
CA PHE A 195 -5.27 4.43 11.90
C PHE A 195 -5.15 3.21 12.83
N GLN A 196 -6.26 2.60 13.27
CA GLN A 196 -6.32 1.46 14.18
C GLN A 196 -5.58 1.67 15.52
N LEU A 197 -5.72 2.85 16.13
CA LEU A 197 -4.94 3.28 17.30
C LEU A 197 -5.21 2.47 18.58
N ASP A 198 -6.24 1.62 18.60
CA ASP A 198 -6.52 0.68 19.69
C ASP A 198 -5.57 -0.53 19.72
N VAL A 199 -4.88 -0.82 18.62
CA VAL A 199 -3.89 -1.91 18.56
C VAL A 199 -2.58 -1.41 19.19
N PRO A 200 -2.00 -2.05 20.21
CA PRO A 200 -0.75 -1.56 20.82
C PRO A 200 0.46 -1.86 19.93
N LEU A 201 0.86 -0.91 19.07
CA LEU A 201 1.87 -1.16 18.03
C LEU A 201 3.26 -1.42 18.64
N THR A 202 3.62 -0.69 19.69
CA THR A 202 4.92 -0.84 20.37
C THR A 202 5.09 -2.24 20.97
N GLU A 203 4.01 -2.85 21.48
CA GLU A 203 4.01 -4.23 21.96
C GLU A 203 4.23 -5.22 20.80
N LEU A 204 3.59 -4.98 19.65
CA LEU A 204 3.80 -5.78 18.45
C LEU A 204 5.25 -5.67 17.95
N TYR A 205 5.82 -4.46 17.90
CA TYR A 205 7.22 -4.24 17.53
C TYR A 205 8.18 -4.97 18.47
N THR A 206 7.90 -4.94 19.78
CA THR A 206 8.69 -5.67 20.78
C THR A 206 8.64 -7.17 20.51
N LYS A 207 7.45 -7.72 20.25
CA LYS A 207 7.26 -9.14 19.94
C LYS A 207 7.98 -9.55 18.64
N TRP A 208 7.79 -8.80 17.56
CA TRP A 208 8.42 -9.12 16.26
C TRP A 208 9.94 -8.99 16.31
N SER A 209 10.46 -7.99 17.04
CA SER A 209 11.90 -7.83 17.26
C SER A 209 12.51 -8.95 18.11
N ALA A 210 11.74 -9.54 19.04
CA ALA A 210 12.19 -10.70 19.80
C ALA A 210 12.23 -11.98 18.95
N THR A 211 11.31 -12.11 17.98
CA THR A 211 11.21 -13.30 17.13
C THR A 211 12.14 -13.26 15.91
N ASP A 212 12.40 -12.08 15.34
CA ASP A 212 13.15 -11.94 14.10
C ASP A 212 14.26 -10.88 14.18
N LYS A 213 15.50 -11.32 13.92
CA LYS A 213 16.69 -10.45 13.94
C LYS A 213 16.66 -9.40 12.83
N ASN A 214 16.13 -9.74 11.65
CA ASN A 214 16.07 -8.80 10.53
C ASN A 214 15.06 -7.66 10.83
N PHE A 215 13.89 -8.01 11.35
CA PHE A 215 12.93 -7.02 11.84
C PHE A 215 13.53 -6.15 12.95
N LYS A 216 14.16 -6.76 13.97
CA LYS A 216 14.81 -6.03 15.07
C LYS A 216 15.81 -4.98 14.59
N ALA A 217 16.59 -5.29 13.55
CA ALA A 217 17.56 -4.36 12.99
C ALA A 217 16.93 -3.17 12.25
N LYS A 218 15.74 -3.34 11.66
CA LYS A 218 15.05 -2.31 10.87
C LYS A 218 14.07 -1.47 11.69
N ALA A 219 13.46 -2.05 12.72
CA ALA A 219 12.39 -1.43 13.51
C ALA A 219 12.73 -0.02 14.05
N PRO A 220 13.94 0.28 14.57
CA PRO A 220 14.27 1.62 15.07
C PRO A 220 14.21 2.74 14.03
N PHE A 221 14.47 2.42 12.76
CA PHE A 221 14.46 3.38 11.64
C PHE A 221 13.07 3.64 11.08
N PHE A 222 12.15 2.72 11.33
CA PHE A 222 10.77 2.74 10.84
C PHE A 222 9.78 2.58 12.00
N PRO A 223 9.81 3.48 13.01
CA PRO A 223 8.83 3.44 14.09
C PRO A 223 7.44 3.82 13.57
N GLY A 224 6.39 3.38 14.26
CA GLY A 224 5.04 3.89 14.02
C GLY A 224 4.44 3.55 12.65
N VAL A 225 4.97 2.56 11.92
CA VAL A 225 4.36 2.13 10.65
C VAL A 225 3.12 1.29 10.96
N ARG A 226 1.94 1.88 10.74
CA ARG A 226 0.65 1.24 11.00
C ARG A 226 0.00 0.68 9.75
N MET A 227 -0.93 -0.24 9.93
CA MET A 227 -1.85 -0.65 8.88
C MET A 227 -3.08 0.25 8.88
N LEU A 228 -3.39 0.87 7.75
CA LEU A 228 -4.63 1.63 7.60
C LEU A 228 -5.82 0.68 7.48
N ARG A 229 -6.96 1.05 8.08
CA ARG A 229 -8.25 0.37 7.91
C ARG A 229 -9.11 1.10 6.88
N GLN A 230 -8.82 0.85 5.61
CA GLN A 230 -9.41 1.60 4.50
C GLN A 230 -10.84 1.15 4.19
N ASP A 231 -11.55 2.02 3.49
CA ASP A 231 -12.81 1.68 2.83
C ASP A 231 -12.58 0.55 1.79
N PRO A 232 -13.34 -0.56 1.83
CA PRO A 232 -13.16 -1.67 0.90
C PRO A 232 -13.34 -1.32 -0.58
N ILE A 233 -14.22 -0.39 -0.93
CA ILE A 233 -14.44 0.03 -2.33
C ILE A 233 -13.22 0.80 -2.82
N GLU A 234 -12.82 1.85 -2.09
CA GLU A 234 -11.63 2.63 -2.41
C GLU A 234 -10.40 1.73 -2.54
N ASN A 235 -10.21 0.83 -1.57
CA ASN A 235 -9.07 -0.06 -1.53
C ASN A 235 -9.04 -1.02 -2.74
N LEU A 236 -10.16 -1.68 -3.04
CA LEU A 236 -10.28 -2.62 -4.16
C LEU A 236 -9.91 -1.96 -5.49
N PHE A 237 -10.52 -0.82 -5.83
CA PHE A 237 -10.28 -0.17 -7.12
C PHE A 237 -8.90 0.46 -7.22
N CYS A 238 -8.34 0.96 -6.12
CA CYS A 238 -6.94 1.40 -6.07
C CYS A 238 -5.98 0.23 -6.32
N PHE A 239 -6.21 -0.94 -5.71
CA PHE A 239 -5.33 -2.09 -5.90
C PHE A 239 -5.52 -2.79 -7.26
N ILE A 240 -6.69 -2.71 -7.89
CA ILE A 240 -6.84 -3.04 -9.32
C ILE A 240 -5.90 -2.18 -10.17
N CYS A 241 -5.80 -0.88 -9.87
CA CYS A 241 -4.86 0.05 -10.52
C CYS A 241 -3.38 -0.28 -10.27
N SER A 242 -3.08 -0.99 -9.16
CA SER A 242 -1.70 -1.32 -8.74
C SER A 242 -1.03 -2.44 -9.51
N SER A 243 -1.80 -3.34 -10.12
CA SER A 243 -1.29 -4.51 -10.84
C SER A 243 -0.24 -4.12 -11.89
N ASN A 244 0.99 -4.60 -11.81
CA ASN A 244 2.10 -4.22 -12.72
C ASN A 244 2.27 -2.70 -12.90
N ASN A 245 2.44 -1.97 -11.79
CA ASN A 245 2.50 -0.52 -11.76
C ASN A 245 3.44 -0.02 -10.64
N ASN A 246 3.63 1.30 -10.51
CA ASN A 246 4.40 1.91 -9.42
C ASN A 246 3.54 2.90 -8.61
N ILE A 247 3.94 3.16 -7.37
CA ILE A 247 3.18 3.98 -6.41
C ILE A 247 2.80 5.35 -7.01
N SER A 248 3.76 6.07 -7.61
CA SER A 248 3.50 7.39 -8.20
C SER A 248 2.41 7.36 -9.27
N ARG A 249 2.46 6.40 -10.20
CA ARG A 249 1.44 6.26 -11.24
C ARG A 249 0.10 5.81 -10.66
N ILE A 250 0.08 4.95 -9.64
CA ILE A 250 -1.16 4.52 -8.99
C ILE A 250 -1.85 5.71 -8.31
N THR A 251 -1.10 6.54 -7.57
CA THR A 251 -1.59 7.79 -6.97
C THR A 251 -2.22 8.72 -8.01
N GLN A 252 -1.56 8.90 -9.16
CA GLN A 252 -2.12 9.69 -10.26
C GLN A 252 -3.40 9.08 -10.84
N MET A 253 -3.45 7.76 -11.00
CA MET A 253 -4.64 7.07 -11.48
C MET A 253 -5.79 7.21 -10.48
N ALA A 254 -5.56 6.99 -9.18
CA ALA A 254 -6.57 7.18 -8.15
C ALA A 254 -7.12 8.61 -8.13
N ALA A 255 -6.24 9.62 -8.22
CA ALA A 255 -6.64 11.02 -8.31
C ALA A 255 -7.54 11.30 -9.54
N LYS A 256 -7.13 10.82 -10.72
CA LYS A 256 -7.91 10.96 -11.97
C LYS A 256 -9.27 10.26 -11.88
N MET A 257 -9.32 9.07 -11.29
CA MET A 257 -10.57 8.32 -11.11
C MET A 257 -11.56 9.12 -10.27
N CYS A 258 -11.08 9.72 -9.18
CA CYS A 258 -11.91 10.53 -8.30
C CYS A 258 -12.33 11.85 -8.94
N SER A 259 -11.43 12.53 -9.68
CA SER A 259 -11.82 13.76 -10.37
C SER A 259 -12.86 13.54 -11.48
N GLU A 260 -12.83 12.37 -12.12
CA GLU A 260 -13.73 12.03 -13.22
C GLU A 260 -15.10 11.53 -12.74
N TYR A 261 -15.12 10.67 -11.72
CA TYR A 261 -16.34 9.95 -11.29
C TYR A 261 -16.75 10.21 -9.84
N GLY A 262 -15.94 10.95 -9.07
CA GLY A 262 -16.19 11.27 -7.68
C GLY A 262 -17.02 12.54 -7.52
N SER A 263 -17.81 12.59 -6.44
CA SER A 263 -18.55 13.80 -6.07
C SER A 263 -17.58 14.90 -5.62
N PRO A 264 -17.73 16.14 -6.13
CA PRO A 264 -16.85 17.25 -5.76
C PRO A 264 -17.17 17.79 -4.36
N LEU A 265 -16.12 18.00 -3.57
CA LEU A 265 -16.12 18.71 -2.30
C LEU A 265 -15.30 19.98 -2.45
N THR A 266 -15.97 21.10 -2.64
CA THR A 266 -15.29 22.39 -2.71
C THR A 266 -14.98 22.86 -1.30
N VAL A 267 -13.72 23.15 -1.01
CA VAL A 267 -13.28 23.77 0.23
C VAL A 267 -13.12 25.27 -0.08
N PRO A 268 -13.79 26.17 0.66
CA PRO A 268 -13.60 27.60 0.48
C PRO A 268 -12.15 27.96 0.80
N PRO A 269 -11.68 29.16 0.40
CA PRO A 269 -10.43 29.68 0.95
C PRO A 269 -10.51 29.57 2.47
N VAL A 270 -9.67 28.72 3.05
CA VAL A 270 -9.66 28.53 4.49
C VAL A 270 -8.84 29.69 5.04
N ASP A 271 -9.40 30.46 5.98
CA ASP A 271 -8.61 31.41 6.77
C ASP A 271 -7.50 30.62 7.46
N ILE A 272 -6.29 30.68 6.91
CA ILE A 272 -5.08 30.27 7.59
C ILE A 272 -4.64 31.52 8.33
N ASP A 273 -4.93 31.56 9.64
CA ASP A 273 -4.48 32.56 10.62
C ASP A 273 -4.77 34.04 10.28
N PRO A 274 -5.52 34.80 11.10
CA PRO A 274 -5.79 36.22 10.87
C PRO A 274 -4.54 37.14 10.81
N LEU A 275 -3.32 36.62 11.03
CA LEU A 275 -2.07 37.33 10.76
C LEU A 275 -1.56 37.22 9.32
N ASP A 276 -2.15 36.38 8.46
CA ASP A 276 -1.68 36.12 7.10
C ASP A 276 -2.65 36.69 6.04
N SER A 277 -2.34 37.88 5.53
CA SER A 277 -3.12 38.55 4.49
C SER A 277 -2.76 38.14 3.06
N THR A 278 -1.95 37.10 2.84
CA THR A 278 -1.54 36.72 1.48
C THR A 278 -1.56 35.21 1.26
N THR A 279 -2.76 34.60 1.22
CA THR A 279 -2.91 33.24 0.72
C THR A 279 -4.17 33.06 -0.15
N SER A 280 -4.00 32.33 -1.25
CA SER A 280 -4.96 31.95 -2.32
C SER A 280 -6.43 32.35 -2.14
N THR A 281 -6.89 33.34 -2.90
CA THR A 281 -8.30 33.77 -3.01
C THR A 281 -9.22 32.72 -3.65
N SER A 282 -8.69 31.61 -4.18
CA SER A 282 -9.46 30.58 -4.87
C SER A 282 -9.78 29.39 -3.97
N SER A 283 -11.06 29.02 -3.95
CA SER A 283 -11.54 27.74 -3.39
C SER A 283 -10.84 26.55 -4.04
N ARG A 284 -10.59 25.50 -3.27
CA ARG A 284 -9.97 24.27 -3.76
C ARG A 284 -11.00 23.13 -3.82
N THR A 285 -11.06 22.43 -4.94
CA THR A 285 -11.95 21.28 -5.10
C THR A 285 -11.21 19.98 -4.83
N PHE A 286 -11.75 19.20 -3.90
CA PHE A 286 -11.42 17.80 -3.69
C PHE A 286 -12.53 16.92 -4.27
N TYR A 287 -12.27 15.63 -4.41
CA TYR A 287 -13.26 14.69 -4.94
C TYR A 287 -13.34 13.46 -4.05
N GLU A 288 -14.55 13.02 -3.75
CA GLU A 288 -14.82 11.74 -3.10
C GLU A 288 -14.34 10.57 -3.96
N PHE A 289 -14.19 9.39 -3.36
CA PHE A 289 -14.00 8.18 -4.14
C PHE A 289 -15.31 7.87 -4.90
N PRO A 290 -15.25 7.42 -6.17
CA PRO A 290 -16.46 7.09 -6.93
C PRO A 290 -17.28 5.97 -6.29
N THR A 291 -18.60 6.06 -6.36
CA THR A 291 -19.50 4.95 -6.00
C THR A 291 -19.44 3.83 -7.02
N ILE A 292 -19.92 2.62 -6.67
CA ILE A 292 -20.06 1.54 -7.64
C ILE A 292 -20.92 1.96 -8.81
N ASP A 293 -22.04 2.64 -8.54
CA ASP A 293 -22.96 3.11 -9.58
C ASP A 293 -22.27 4.05 -10.58
N ALA A 294 -21.39 4.93 -10.11
CA ALA A 294 -20.65 5.84 -10.98
C ALA A 294 -19.65 5.08 -11.88
N LEU A 295 -19.00 4.04 -11.35
CA LEU A 295 -18.04 3.22 -12.09
C LEU A 295 -18.68 2.15 -12.98
N ALA A 296 -19.95 1.83 -12.75
CA ALA A 296 -20.69 0.81 -13.51
C ALA A 296 -21.36 1.36 -14.78
N GLN A 297 -21.44 2.69 -14.94
CA GLN A 297 -22.10 3.34 -16.08
C GLN A 297 -21.50 2.95 -17.44
N ASP A 298 -22.31 3.08 -18.49
CA ASP A 298 -21.87 2.91 -19.87
C ASP A 298 -20.78 3.93 -20.22
N GLY A 299 -19.78 3.51 -21.01
CA GLY A 299 -18.67 4.37 -21.45
C GLY A 299 -17.54 4.58 -20.43
N VAL A 300 -17.66 4.06 -19.20
CA VAL A 300 -16.60 4.18 -18.18
C VAL A 300 -15.28 3.54 -18.64
N GLU A 301 -15.33 2.35 -19.25
CA GLU A 301 -14.11 1.70 -19.77
C GLU A 301 -13.41 2.59 -20.81
N GLU A 302 -14.15 3.14 -21.78
CA GLU A 302 -13.59 3.96 -22.85
C GLU A 302 -12.96 5.23 -22.29
N THR A 303 -13.66 5.92 -21.39
CA THR A 303 -13.17 7.14 -20.75
C THR A 303 -11.91 6.87 -19.93
N LEU A 304 -11.89 5.81 -19.11
CA LEU A 304 -10.72 5.41 -18.34
C LEU A 304 -9.51 5.05 -19.24
N ARG A 305 -9.75 4.40 -20.39
CA ARG A 305 -8.70 4.16 -21.39
C ARG A 305 -8.11 5.47 -21.91
N ASN A 306 -8.97 6.43 -22.26
CA ASN A 306 -8.57 7.74 -22.79
C ASN A 306 -7.73 8.54 -21.79
N ILE A 307 -8.00 8.43 -20.48
CA ILE A 307 -7.24 9.14 -19.44
C ILE A 307 -6.02 8.35 -18.89
N GLY A 308 -5.69 7.21 -19.50
CA GLY A 308 -4.40 6.53 -19.31
C GLY A 308 -4.40 5.29 -18.40
N PHE A 309 -5.55 4.69 -18.11
CA PHE A 309 -5.64 3.48 -17.28
C PHE A 309 -5.21 2.20 -18.01
N GLY A 310 -5.17 2.24 -19.34
CA GLY A 310 -4.79 1.10 -20.18
C GLY A 310 -5.76 -0.08 -20.00
N TYR A 311 -5.23 -1.30 -19.92
CA TYR A 311 -6.06 -2.50 -19.78
C TYR A 311 -6.87 -2.55 -18.48
N ARG A 312 -6.46 -1.81 -17.44
CA ARG A 312 -7.14 -1.78 -16.12
C ARG A 312 -8.48 -1.07 -16.17
N ALA A 313 -8.72 -0.23 -17.18
CA ALA A 313 -10.01 0.40 -17.42
C ALA A 313 -11.14 -0.63 -17.53
N LYS A 314 -10.89 -1.74 -18.25
CA LYS A 314 -11.84 -2.86 -18.36
C LYS A 314 -12.09 -3.50 -16.99
N TYR A 315 -11.03 -3.68 -16.20
CA TYR A 315 -11.14 -4.33 -14.89
C TYR A 315 -11.99 -3.52 -13.93
N ILE A 316 -11.82 -2.20 -13.91
CA ILE A 316 -12.61 -1.28 -13.09
C ILE A 316 -14.08 -1.33 -13.52
N ALA A 317 -14.37 -1.07 -14.79
CA ALA A 317 -15.76 -1.01 -15.27
C ALA A 317 -16.50 -2.35 -15.12
N THR A 318 -15.83 -3.47 -15.43
CA THR A 318 -16.43 -4.80 -15.25
C THR A 318 -16.61 -5.15 -13.79
N THR A 319 -15.63 -4.90 -12.92
CA THR A 319 -15.76 -5.19 -11.48
C THR A 319 -16.88 -4.36 -10.84
N ALA A 320 -17.01 -3.08 -11.20
CA ALA A 320 -18.11 -2.24 -10.72
C ALA A 320 -19.47 -2.81 -11.14
N ARG A 321 -19.66 -3.18 -12.40
CA ARG A 321 -20.90 -3.84 -12.86
C ARG A 321 -21.16 -5.16 -12.15
N MET A 322 -20.13 -6.00 -12.00
CA MET A 322 -20.28 -7.27 -11.29
C MET A 322 -20.79 -7.07 -9.86
N ILE A 323 -20.28 -6.07 -9.14
CA ILE A 323 -20.73 -5.73 -7.78
C ILE A 323 -22.14 -5.13 -7.80
N GLN A 324 -22.43 -4.21 -8.74
CA GLN A 324 -23.75 -3.60 -8.90
C GLN A 324 -24.86 -4.63 -9.16
N GLU A 325 -24.55 -5.69 -9.92
CA GLU A 325 -25.48 -6.77 -10.27
C GLU A 325 -25.69 -7.79 -9.13
N MET A 326 -24.90 -7.75 -8.05
CA MET A 326 -25.11 -8.61 -6.89
C MET A 326 -26.34 -8.16 -6.10
N GLU A 327 -27.05 -9.11 -5.49
CA GLU A 327 -28.24 -8.83 -4.66
C GLU A 327 -27.94 -7.83 -3.53
N ASP A 328 -26.77 -7.97 -2.90
CA ASP A 328 -26.33 -7.11 -1.80
C ASP A 328 -25.52 -5.88 -2.26
N GLY A 329 -25.26 -5.72 -3.57
CA GLY A 329 -24.51 -4.60 -4.12
C GLY A 329 -23.18 -4.34 -3.40
N GLU A 330 -22.94 -3.08 -3.03
CA GLU A 330 -21.77 -2.67 -2.23
C GLU A 330 -21.69 -3.37 -0.86
N ALA A 331 -22.84 -3.71 -0.25
CA ALA A 331 -22.91 -4.38 1.05
C ALA A 331 -22.25 -5.76 1.05
N TRP A 332 -22.19 -6.43 -0.11
CA TRP A 332 -21.44 -7.67 -0.28
C TRP A 332 -19.95 -7.49 0.08
N LEU A 333 -19.32 -6.43 -0.44
CA LEU A 333 -17.90 -6.18 -0.24
C LEU A 333 -17.58 -5.82 1.22
N TYR A 334 -18.41 -4.97 1.83
CA TYR A 334 -18.30 -4.68 3.27
C TYR A 334 -18.53 -5.92 4.14
N GLY A 335 -19.43 -6.81 3.72
CA GLY A 335 -19.72 -8.07 4.40
C GLY A 335 -18.51 -9.01 4.51
N LEU A 336 -17.55 -8.91 3.59
CA LEU A 336 -16.35 -9.75 3.59
C LEU A 336 -15.47 -9.54 4.84
N ARG A 337 -15.56 -8.39 5.51
CA ARG A 337 -14.91 -8.16 6.83
C ARG A 337 -15.28 -9.24 7.84
N LYS A 338 -16.52 -9.73 7.81
CA LYS A 338 -17.05 -10.72 8.77
C LYS A 338 -16.67 -12.17 8.44
N LEU A 339 -16.16 -12.42 7.24
CA LEU A 339 -15.79 -13.77 6.80
C LEU A 339 -14.36 -14.14 7.24
N PRO A 340 -14.04 -15.43 7.37
CA PRO A 340 -12.65 -15.90 7.45
C PRO A 340 -11.83 -15.46 6.22
N TYR A 341 -10.51 -15.34 6.39
CA TYR A 341 -9.58 -14.94 5.31
C TYR A 341 -9.78 -15.75 4.02
N GLU A 342 -9.84 -17.09 4.12
CA GLU A 342 -9.92 -17.96 2.93
C GLU A 342 -11.20 -17.71 2.12
N ASP A 343 -12.32 -17.46 2.80
CA ASP A 343 -13.62 -17.19 2.15
C ASP A 343 -13.65 -15.79 1.53
N ALA A 344 -13.14 -14.78 2.25
CA ALA A 344 -13.03 -13.41 1.73
C ALA A 344 -12.10 -13.34 0.51
N HIS A 345 -10.94 -13.98 0.58
CA HIS A 345 -9.97 -14.04 -0.50
C HIS A 345 -10.53 -14.79 -1.72
N ALA A 346 -11.17 -15.95 -1.52
CA ALA A 346 -11.81 -16.68 -2.61
C ALA A 346 -12.93 -15.88 -3.28
N ALA A 347 -13.73 -15.14 -2.50
CA ALA A 347 -14.77 -14.26 -3.02
C ALA A 347 -14.18 -13.13 -3.90
N LEU A 348 -13.11 -12.48 -3.44
CA LEU A 348 -12.43 -11.41 -4.19
C LEU A 348 -11.85 -11.89 -5.52
N LEU A 349 -11.29 -13.11 -5.57
CA LEU A 349 -10.73 -13.70 -6.79
C LEU A 349 -11.75 -13.91 -7.92
N THR A 350 -13.05 -13.82 -7.62
CA THR A 350 -14.10 -13.90 -8.66
C THR A 350 -14.18 -12.63 -9.50
N LEU A 351 -13.66 -11.50 -9.01
CA LEU A 351 -13.75 -10.20 -9.65
C LEU A 351 -12.73 -10.03 -10.80
N GLN A 352 -13.10 -9.23 -11.80
CA GLN A 352 -12.26 -9.00 -12.96
C GLN A 352 -11.01 -8.16 -12.60
N GLY A 353 -9.82 -8.72 -12.86
CA GLY A 353 -8.56 -8.03 -12.59
C GLY A 353 -8.06 -8.17 -11.15
N VAL A 354 -8.74 -8.98 -10.33
CA VAL A 354 -8.32 -9.32 -8.97
C VAL A 354 -7.63 -10.68 -8.97
N GLY A 355 -6.29 -10.66 -8.91
CA GLY A 355 -5.48 -11.86 -8.65
C GLY A 355 -5.11 -11.98 -7.17
N PRO A 356 -4.37 -13.04 -6.78
CA PRO A 356 -4.02 -13.32 -5.38
C PRO A 356 -3.43 -12.11 -4.63
N LYS A 357 -2.46 -11.42 -5.24
CA LYS A 357 -1.86 -10.22 -4.65
C LYS A 357 -2.86 -9.10 -4.38
N VAL A 358 -3.75 -8.83 -5.34
CA VAL A 358 -4.77 -7.77 -5.19
C VAL A 358 -5.76 -8.17 -4.10
N ALA A 359 -6.23 -9.41 -4.10
CA ALA A 359 -7.12 -9.92 -3.07
C ALA A 359 -6.48 -9.82 -1.67
N ASP A 360 -5.19 -10.18 -1.55
CA ASP A 360 -4.46 -10.08 -0.29
C ASP A 360 -4.28 -8.63 0.19
N CYS A 361 -4.02 -7.68 -0.72
CA CYS A 361 -4.00 -6.26 -0.35
C CYS A 361 -5.35 -5.81 0.21
N VAL A 362 -6.46 -6.22 -0.41
CA VAL A 362 -7.82 -5.89 0.05
C VAL A 362 -8.10 -6.54 1.41
N CYS A 363 -7.76 -7.82 1.56
CA CYS A 363 -7.87 -8.55 2.82
C CYS A 363 -7.13 -7.84 3.98
N LEU A 364 -5.86 -7.50 3.76
CA LEU A 364 -5.01 -6.89 4.77
C LEU A 364 -5.42 -5.47 5.13
N MET A 365 -5.71 -4.64 4.12
CA MET A 365 -5.79 -3.17 4.28
C MET A 365 -7.23 -2.65 4.39
N SER A 366 -8.24 -3.51 4.24
CA SER A 366 -9.64 -3.07 4.32
C SER A 366 -10.63 -4.12 4.86
N LEU A 367 -10.26 -5.41 4.96
CA LEU A 367 -11.14 -6.48 5.42
C LEU A 367 -10.74 -7.13 6.75
N ASP A 368 -9.86 -6.48 7.51
CA ASP A 368 -9.46 -6.89 8.87
C ASP A 368 -8.76 -8.26 8.93
N LYS A 369 -7.99 -8.64 7.89
CA LYS A 369 -7.19 -9.89 7.84
C LYS A 369 -5.71 -9.59 8.10
N HIS A 370 -5.38 -9.33 9.36
CA HIS A 370 -4.08 -8.78 9.76
C HIS A 370 -2.88 -9.70 9.52
N GLU A 371 -3.11 -10.99 9.37
CA GLU A 371 -2.11 -12.02 9.08
C GLU A 371 -1.74 -12.09 7.59
N THR A 372 -2.55 -11.53 6.70
CA THR A 372 -2.40 -11.69 5.25
C THR A 372 -1.12 -11.03 4.71
N ILE A 373 -0.42 -11.70 3.81
CA ILE A 373 0.82 -11.23 3.17
C ILE A 373 0.61 -11.10 1.66
N PRO A 374 0.43 -9.89 1.11
CA PRO A 374 0.34 -9.69 -0.33
C PRO A 374 1.71 -9.90 -0.98
N VAL A 375 1.96 -11.06 -1.59
CA VAL A 375 3.28 -11.40 -2.15
C VAL A 375 3.44 -10.81 -3.56
N ASP A 376 4.11 -9.68 -3.65
CA ASP A 376 4.56 -9.11 -4.92
C ASP A 376 6.06 -9.35 -5.15
N THR A 377 6.64 -8.66 -6.13
CA THR A 377 8.07 -8.76 -6.44
C THR A 377 8.96 -8.25 -5.30
N HIS A 378 8.52 -7.25 -4.53
CA HIS A 378 9.29 -6.73 -3.39
C HIS A 378 9.25 -7.69 -2.21
N VAL A 379 8.06 -8.18 -1.84
CA VAL A 379 7.90 -9.20 -0.80
C VAL A 379 8.70 -10.46 -1.14
N TRP A 380 8.68 -10.86 -2.41
CA TRP A 380 9.49 -11.96 -2.90
C TRP A 380 11.00 -11.70 -2.73
N GLN A 381 11.46 -10.50 -3.10
CA GLN A 381 12.86 -10.11 -2.94
C GLN A 381 13.28 -10.11 -1.47
N ILE A 382 12.47 -9.57 -0.57
CA ILE A 382 12.70 -9.60 0.88
C ILE A 382 12.80 -11.05 1.37
N ALA A 383 11.86 -11.92 0.99
CA ALA A 383 11.87 -13.33 1.40
C ALA A 383 13.15 -14.05 0.96
N VAL A 384 13.62 -13.83 -0.27
CA VAL A 384 14.82 -14.49 -0.79
C VAL A 384 16.12 -13.87 -0.24
N ARG A 385 16.21 -12.54 -0.20
CA ARG A 385 17.40 -11.79 0.20
C ARG A 385 17.63 -11.87 1.71
N ASP A 386 16.61 -11.51 2.49
CA ASP A 386 16.75 -11.30 3.94
C ASP A 386 16.50 -12.60 4.73
N TYR A 387 15.56 -13.42 4.26
CA TYR A 387 15.16 -14.66 4.95
C TYR A 387 15.70 -15.93 4.31
N ARG A 388 16.49 -15.79 3.22
CA ARG A 388 17.08 -16.90 2.47
C ARG A 388 16.04 -17.96 2.10
N PHE A 389 14.81 -17.55 1.79
CA PHE A 389 13.68 -18.44 1.55
C PHE A 389 14.01 -19.52 0.49
N ARG A 390 13.56 -20.74 0.77
CA ARG A 390 13.74 -21.93 -0.09
C ARG A 390 12.40 -22.66 -0.21
N PHE A 391 12.10 -23.12 -1.41
CA PHE A 391 10.97 -24.02 -1.68
C PHE A 391 11.53 -25.34 -2.20
N GLU A 392 11.18 -26.45 -1.55
CA GLU A 392 11.72 -27.79 -1.88
C GLU A 392 13.27 -27.82 -1.94
N GLY A 393 13.91 -27.13 -0.99
CA GLY A 393 15.38 -27.06 -0.87
C GLY A 393 16.10 -26.17 -1.89
N LYS A 394 15.37 -25.50 -2.79
CA LYS A 394 15.96 -24.62 -3.82
C LYS A 394 15.45 -23.19 -3.70
N THR A 395 16.21 -22.22 -4.20
CA THR A 395 15.71 -20.86 -4.43
C THR A 395 14.83 -20.89 -5.67
N PRO A 396 13.53 -20.57 -5.56
CA PRO A 396 12.68 -20.49 -6.74
C PRO A 396 13.12 -19.38 -7.69
N LYS A 397 12.91 -19.58 -8.99
CA LYS A 397 13.18 -18.56 -10.02
C LYS A 397 11.96 -17.73 -10.40
N THR A 398 10.76 -18.26 -10.13
CA THR A 398 9.47 -17.65 -10.47
C THR A 398 8.48 -17.87 -9.33
N ILE A 399 7.49 -16.99 -9.22
CA ILE A 399 6.43 -17.09 -8.20
C ILE A 399 5.28 -17.91 -8.80
N SER A 400 5.24 -19.20 -8.51
CA SER A 400 4.06 -20.05 -8.77
C SER A 400 3.02 -19.87 -7.66
N PRO A 401 1.75 -20.29 -7.85
CA PRO A 401 0.74 -20.25 -6.77
C PRO A 401 1.16 -20.99 -5.49
N ALA A 402 1.88 -22.12 -5.62
CA ALA A 402 2.39 -22.86 -4.47
C ALA A 402 3.50 -22.08 -3.73
N ILE A 403 4.39 -21.43 -4.47
CA ILE A 403 5.46 -20.60 -3.90
C ILE A 403 4.87 -19.36 -3.24
N TYR A 404 3.90 -18.71 -3.89
CA TYR A 404 3.16 -17.57 -3.33
C TYR A 404 2.60 -17.91 -1.95
N LYS A 405 1.87 -19.04 -1.85
CA LYS A 405 1.30 -19.50 -0.58
C LYS A 405 2.38 -19.84 0.46
N ALA A 406 3.49 -20.45 0.03
CA ALA A 406 4.59 -20.81 0.92
C ALA A 406 5.33 -19.58 1.49
N VAL A 407 5.51 -18.52 0.69
CA VAL A 407 6.09 -17.25 1.16
C VAL A 407 5.17 -16.59 2.18
N GLY A 408 3.86 -16.49 1.88
CA GLY A 408 2.89 -15.94 2.83
C GLY A 408 2.89 -16.74 4.15
N LYS A 409 2.85 -18.07 4.06
CA LYS A 409 2.91 -18.95 5.24
C LYS A 409 4.20 -18.75 6.04
N HIS A 410 5.35 -18.59 5.39
CA HIS A 410 6.63 -18.36 6.08
C HIS A 410 6.57 -17.14 7.00
N PHE A 411 6.05 -16.01 6.51
CA PHE A 411 5.93 -14.80 7.31
C PHE A 411 4.82 -14.89 8.38
N VAL A 412 3.71 -15.59 8.09
CA VAL A 412 2.67 -15.86 9.11
C VAL A 412 3.20 -16.72 10.24
N ASP A 413 3.95 -17.78 9.93
CA ASP A 413 4.58 -18.64 10.93
C ASP A 413 5.60 -17.86 11.78
N LEU A 414 6.28 -16.86 11.20
CA LEU A 414 7.26 -16.02 11.88
C LEU A 414 6.64 -14.94 12.77
N PHE A 415 5.65 -14.20 12.27
CA PHE A 415 5.12 -12.99 12.93
C PHE A 415 3.73 -13.18 13.57
N GLY A 416 3.05 -14.29 13.30
CA GLY A 416 1.76 -14.66 13.89
C GLY A 416 0.58 -13.85 13.34
N GLY A 417 -0.44 -13.62 14.19
CA GLY A 417 -1.73 -13.05 13.79
C GLY A 417 -1.71 -11.62 13.23
N TYR A 418 -0.58 -10.92 13.31
CA TYR A 418 -0.39 -9.59 12.71
C TYR A 418 0.78 -9.59 11.70
N ALA A 419 1.04 -10.71 11.04
CA ALA A 419 2.17 -10.84 10.12
C ALA A 419 2.15 -9.83 8.96
N GLY A 420 0.97 -9.46 8.45
CA GLY A 420 0.83 -8.43 7.42
C GLY A 420 1.25 -7.05 7.88
N TRP A 421 1.08 -6.75 9.18
CA TRP A 421 1.56 -5.51 9.78
C TRP A 421 3.08 -5.53 9.97
N ALA A 422 3.64 -6.63 10.49
CA ALA A 422 5.10 -6.76 10.59
C ALA A 422 5.76 -6.61 9.22
N HIS A 423 5.19 -7.27 8.21
CA HIS A 423 5.72 -7.23 6.86
C HIS A 423 5.58 -5.83 6.22
N SER A 424 4.57 -5.03 6.59
CA SER A 424 4.47 -3.66 6.04
C SER A 424 5.63 -2.76 6.50
N VAL A 425 6.19 -3.00 7.69
CA VAL A 425 7.41 -2.33 8.16
C VAL A 425 8.61 -2.70 7.28
N LEU A 426 8.79 -4.01 7.01
CA LEU A 426 9.87 -4.50 6.16
C LEU A 426 9.74 -3.99 4.72
N PHE A 427 8.51 -3.91 4.21
CA PHE A 427 8.20 -3.35 2.90
C PHE A 427 8.52 -1.85 2.86
N ALA A 428 8.10 -1.08 3.87
CA ALA A 428 8.42 0.34 3.95
C ALA A 428 9.94 0.59 3.98
N ALA A 429 10.70 -0.28 4.64
CA ALA A 429 12.16 -0.23 4.65
C ALA A 429 12.83 -0.54 3.30
N ASP A 430 12.14 -1.24 2.40
CA ASP A 430 12.63 -1.57 1.05
C ASP A 430 12.25 -0.50 0.00
N LEU A 431 11.40 0.48 0.37
CA LEU A 431 10.98 1.54 -0.53
C LEU A 431 12.06 2.63 -0.69
N ARG A 432 12.49 2.81 -1.95
CA ARG A 432 13.50 3.82 -2.31
C ARG A 432 13.16 5.26 -1.91
N THR A 433 11.88 5.60 -1.85
CA THR A 433 11.41 6.96 -1.51
C THR A 433 11.59 7.34 -0.04
N ILE A 434 12.06 6.42 0.82
CA ILE A 434 12.29 6.62 2.26
C ILE A 434 13.79 6.60 2.58
N GLU A 435 14.64 6.62 1.56
CA GLU A 435 16.10 6.71 1.67
C GLU A 435 16.53 8.01 2.38
N GLY A 436 17.19 7.86 3.53
CA GLY A 436 17.74 8.95 4.33
C GLY A 436 17.79 8.65 5.83
N ARG A 437 16.87 7.83 6.35
CA ARG A 437 16.70 7.61 7.81
C ARG A 437 17.75 6.70 8.46
N VAL A 438 18.53 5.93 7.69
CA VAL A 438 19.44 4.89 8.24
C VAL A 438 20.84 5.44 8.56
N LYS A 439 21.14 6.72 8.23
CA LYS A 439 22.50 7.28 8.38
C LYS A 439 22.86 7.79 9.80
N GLU A 440 21.98 7.67 10.81
CA GLU A 440 22.14 8.39 12.09
C GLU A 440 22.12 7.54 13.38
N ASP A 441 22.31 6.22 13.32
CA ASP A 441 22.34 5.35 14.53
C ASP A 441 23.76 4.90 14.91
N PRO A 442 24.24 5.16 16.16
CA PRO A 442 25.57 4.79 16.63
C PRO A 442 25.81 3.27 16.81
N ASP A 443 24.77 2.43 16.82
CA ASP A 443 24.90 0.96 16.97
C ASP A 443 25.00 0.21 15.62
N VAL A 444 24.84 0.93 14.51
CA VAL A 444 25.00 0.36 13.17
C VAL A 444 26.48 0.36 12.77
N VAL A 445 27.04 -0.84 12.60
CA VAL A 445 28.46 -1.04 12.24
C VAL A 445 28.71 -0.65 10.80
N LYS A 446 27.73 -0.93 9.93
CA LYS A 446 27.80 -0.63 8.51
C LYS A 446 26.39 -0.58 7.91
N VAL A 447 26.07 0.55 7.29
CA VAL A 447 24.94 0.69 6.36
C VAL A 447 25.55 0.64 4.97
N GLU A 448 25.44 -0.48 4.27
CA GLU A 448 25.75 -0.49 2.85
C GLU A 448 24.48 -0.14 2.08
N VAL A 449 24.55 1.04 1.45
CA VAL A 449 23.62 1.47 0.41
C VAL A 449 24.12 0.80 -0.87
N LEU A 450 23.58 -0.37 -1.19
CA LEU A 450 23.96 -1.08 -2.41
C LEU A 450 23.11 -0.57 -3.57
N GLU A 451 23.79 -0.09 -4.61
CA GLU A 451 23.19 0.20 -5.92
C GLU A 451 23.26 -1.06 -6.79
N GLU A 452 22.17 -1.82 -6.88
CA GLU A 452 22.04 -2.92 -7.84
C GLU A 452 20.96 -2.58 -8.88
N ASP A 453 21.30 -2.65 -10.17
CA ASP A 453 20.38 -2.44 -11.32
C ASP A 453 19.52 -1.16 -11.21
N GLU A 454 20.17 0.01 -10.99
CA GLU A 454 19.49 1.32 -10.79
C GLU A 454 18.59 1.38 -9.55
N ARG A 455 18.85 0.57 -8.50
CA ARG A 455 18.08 0.54 -7.25
C ARG A 455 18.98 0.66 -6.04
N VAL A 456 18.57 1.45 -5.07
CA VAL A 456 19.23 1.58 -3.77
C VAL A 456 18.58 0.63 -2.76
N VAL A 457 19.41 -0.14 -2.07
CA VAL A 457 19.04 -1.15 -1.07
C VAL A 457 19.71 -0.83 0.26
N LEU A 458 18.97 -0.93 1.37
CA LEU A 458 19.51 -0.79 2.72
C LEU A 458 19.92 -2.16 3.28
N GLN A 459 21.22 -2.45 3.27
CA GLN A 459 21.77 -3.57 4.02
C GLN A 459 22.31 -3.05 5.36
N VAL A 460 21.65 -3.43 6.45
CA VAL A 460 22.04 -3.05 7.81
C VAL A 460 22.78 -4.21 8.45
N GLU A 461 24.08 -4.04 8.68
CA GLU A 461 24.90 -5.01 9.44
C GLU A 461 25.02 -4.52 10.89
N VAL A 462 24.42 -5.28 11.81
CA VAL A 462 24.44 -4.99 13.26
C VAL A 462 25.56 -5.80 13.90
N LYS A 463 26.27 -5.21 14.88
CA LYS A 463 27.28 -5.91 15.70
C LYS A 463 26.67 -7.21 16.24
N GLU A 464 27.28 -8.35 15.95
CA GLU A 464 27.02 -9.56 16.72
C GLU A 464 27.44 -9.29 18.17
N GLU A 465 26.49 -9.10 19.08
CA GLU A 465 26.75 -9.35 20.49
C GLU A 465 26.97 -10.85 20.66
N LEU A 466 28.22 -11.26 20.51
CA LEU A 466 28.77 -12.44 21.17
C LEU A 466 28.66 -12.20 22.68
N VAL A 467 27.53 -12.60 23.27
CA VAL A 467 27.46 -12.87 24.71
C VAL A 467 28.29 -14.12 24.97
N VAL A 468 29.61 -13.94 25.01
CA VAL A 468 30.48 -14.91 25.67
C VAL A 468 30.37 -14.59 27.15
N VAL A 469 29.89 -15.56 27.91
CA VAL A 469 30.11 -15.68 29.35
C VAL A 469 31.63 -15.63 29.57
N LYS A 470 32.18 -14.41 29.70
CA LYS A 470 33.51 -14.10 30.22
C LYS A 470 33.32 -13.32 31.52
N LYS A 471 32.65 -13.95 32.46
CA LYS A 471 32.83 -13.73 33.88
C LYS A 471 33.04 -15.11 34.44
N GLU A 472 34.14 -15.29 35.16
CA GLU A 472 34.63 -16.55 35.77
C GLU A 472 35.46 -17.47 34.84
N VAL A 473 36.57 -16.96 34.27
CA VAL A 473 37.82 -17.74 34.10
C VAL A 473 39.08 -16.86 34.27
N GLU A 474 38.97 -15.53 34.16
CA GLU A 474 40.08 -14.60 34.44
C GLU A 474 40.24 -14.28 35.94
N GLU A 475 40.37 -15.29 36.80
CA GLU A 475 40.93 -15.12 38.16
C GLU A 475 41.84 -16.28 38.61
N GLU A 476 42.05 -17.33 37.81
CA GLU A 476 42.98 -18.42 38.16
C GLU A 476 44.32 -18.45 37.39
N GLU A 477 44.49 -17.67 36.31
CA GLU A 477 45.77 -17.64 35.56
C GLU A 477 46.74 -16.53 35.96
N THR A 478 46.37 -15.63 36.88
CA THR A 478 47.27 -14.58 37.40
C THR A 478 48.02 -14.96 38.69
N LEU A 479 47.81 -16.18 39.23
CA LEU A 479 48.53 -16.66 40.42
C LEU A 479 49.67 -17.67 40.13
N VAL A 480 49.97 -17.96 38.86
CA VAL A 480 51.07 -18.89 38.49
C VAL A 480 52.24 -18.20 37.78
N ALA A 481 52.13 -16.91 37.43
CA ALA A 481 53.16 -16.18 36.68
C ALA A 481 54.14 -15.34 37.53
N GLU A 482 53.91 -15.16 38.85
CA GLU A 482 54.81 -14.39 39.74
C GLU A 482 55.63 -15.25 40.73
N ARG A 483 56.02 -16.48 40.32
CA ARG A 483 56.89 -17.29 41.20
C ARG A 483 58.04 -18.05 40.54
N ILE A 484 58.48 -17.62 39.37
CA ILE A 484 59.71 -18.15 38.74
C ILE A 484 60.53 -17.02 38.12
N GLU A 485 60.87 -16.01 38.93
CA GLU A 485 62.06 -15.17 38.73
C GLU A 485 62.74 -15.01 40.09
N ASP A 486 63.32 -16.10 40.57
CA ASP A 486 64.50 -16.08 41.43
C ASP A 486 65.04 -17.51 41.55
N ILE A 487 66.35 -17.66 41.32
CA ILE A 487 67.26 -18.79 41.58
C ILE A 487 68.04 -19.28 40.33
N LYS A 488 69.23 -18.65 40.20
CA LYS A 488 70.58 -19.22 39.92
C LYS A 488 71.05 -19.49 38.46
N LEU A 489 71.99 -18.63 38.05
CA LEU A 489 73.43 -18.89 37.78
C LEU A 489 73.88 -20.17 37.05
N GLU A 490 74.75 -19.91 36.05
CA GLU A 490 75.89 -20.67 35.50
C GLU A 490 75.73 -21.50 34.19
N ASP A 491 76.43 -21.01 33.16
CA ASP A 491 76.96 -21.65 31.93
C ASP A 491 77.89 -22.84 32.29
N PRO A 492 78.20 -23.86 31.42
CA PRO A 492 78.85 -23.61 30.12
C PRO A 492 78.62 -24.63 28.96
N LYS A 493 78.88 -24.15 27.73
CA LYS A 493 79.53 -24.81 26.55
C LYS A 493 79.05 -26.20 26.04
N LEU A 494 78.78 -26.30 24.73
CA LEU A 494 79.62 -27.04 23.74
C LEU A 494 79.03 -27.02 22.32
N ASP A 495 79.96 -27.15 21.38
CA ASP A 495 79.87 -27.01 19.92
C ASP A 495 79.05 -28.07 19.14
N GLU A 496 78.89 -27.76 17.86
CA GLU A 496 78.95 -28.65 16.68
C GLU A 496 77.66 -29.02 15.89
N VAL A 497 77.61 -28.47 14.67
CA VAL A 497 77.60 -29.18 13.37
C VAL A 497 76.27 -29.80 12.86
N SER A 498 75.82 -29.18 11.76
CA SER A 498 75.50 -29.79 10.43
C SER A 498 74.07 -29.77 9.87
N LYS A 499 74.03 -29.15 8.67
CA LYS A 499 73.50 -29.66 7.39
C LYS A 499 71.97 -29.78 7.20
N GLY A 500 71.49 -28.80 6.42
CA GLY A 500 70.88 -29.02 5.10
C GLY A 500 69.39 -29.39 5.07
N ARG A 501 68.65 -29.27 3.97
CA ARG A 501 68.84 -28.71 2.63
C ARG A 501 67.47 -28.80 1.93
N ARG A 502 67.10 -27.76 1.17
CA ARG A 502 66.17 -27.71 -0.01
C ARG A 502 64.66 -27.93 0.24
N VAL A 503 63.78 -26.95 -0.06
CA VAL A 503 63.34 -26.42 -1.39
C VAL A 503 62.45 -27.41 -2.16
N SER A 504 61.17 -27.08 -2.41
CA SER A 504 60.73 -26.63 -3.74
C SER A 504 59.30 -26.05 -3.75
N LYS A 505 59.17 -24.92 -4.45
CA LYS A 505 57.93 -24.31 -4.94
C LYS A 505 57.49 -25.02 -6.23
N ARG A 506 56.18 -25.09 -6.49
CA ARG A 506 55.68 -25.03 -7.88
C ARG A 506 54.30 -24.37 -7.98
N ARG A 507 54.25 -23.33 -8.82
CA ARG A 507 53.08 -22.62 -9.38
C ARG A 507 52.61 -23.30 -10.67
N LYS A 508 51.32 -23.14 -11.00
CA LYS A 508 50.69 -22.73 -12.30
C LYS A 508 49.20 -23.11 -12.21
N ALA A 509 48.21 -22.21 -12.24
CA ALA A 509 47.74 -21.34 -13.34
C ALA A 509 47.27 -22.12 -14.58
N VAL A 510 45.93 -22.28 -14.71
CA VAL A 510 45.08 -21.80 -15.83
C VAL A 510 43.75 -21.37 -15.21
#